data_AF-A0A1F6KD44-F1
#
_entry.id   AF-A0A1F6KD44-F1
#
_cell.length_a   1.000
_cell.length_b   1.000
_cell.length_c   1.000
_cell.angle_alpha   90.00
_cell.angle_beta   90.00
_cell.angle_gamma   90.00
#
_symmetry.space_group_name_H-M   'P 1'
#
loop_
_entity.id
_entity.type
_entity.pdbx_description
1 polymer ?
#
loop_
_entity_poly.entity_id
_entity_poly.type
_entity_poly.pdbx_seq_one_letter_code
_entity_poly.pdbx_strand_id
1 'polypeptide(L)'
;MGQYGNLLRQLRERGEAEQAGRVSTEWRRLLQVLPKGSRGKTLKKIANLILFSYFSQKESVNNFHIAQCLKKRWNTQSGKLTRRIYKSRKTELDEKVKNRFRTLKKYWKSMGYDIEFNKERSKIVNAPFGQK
;
A
#
# COMPACT_ATOMS: atom_id res chain seq x y z
N MET A 1 -7.41 -4.23 -15.60
CA MET A 1 -6.11 -3.66 -15.21
C MET A 1 -6.19 -3.19 -13.75
N GLY A 2 -5.19 -3.47 -12.91
CA GLY A 2 -5.14 -2.98 -11.53
C GLY A 2 -4.67 -1.52 -11.44
N GLN A 3 -4.82 -0.88 -10.27
CA GLN A 3 -4.46 0.54 -10.04
C GLN A 3 -3.03 0.90 -10.50
N TYR A 4 -2.08 -0.02 -10.36
CA TYR A 4 -0.70 0.11 -10.85
C TYR A 4 -0.60 0.21 -12.38
N GLY A 5 -1.35 -0.61 -13.12
CA GLY A 5 -1.32 -0.59 -14.58
C GLY A 5 -1.85 0.73 -15.13
N ASN A 6 -2.85 1.31 -14.48
CA ASN A 6 -3.39 2.62 -14.84
C ASN A 6 -2.38 3.73 -14.59
N LEU A 7 -1.61 3.68 -13.48
CA LEU A 7 -0.55 4.66 -13.20
C LEU A 7 0.57 4.60 -14.25
N LEU A 8 1.06 3.39 -14.56
CA LEU A 8 2.09 3.24 -15.59
C LEU A 8 1.62 3.72 -16.96
N ARG A 9 0.34 3.47 -17.29
CA ARG A 9 -0.26 3.97 -18.53
C ARG A 9 -0.29 5.50 -18.53
N GLN A 10 -0.74 6.13 -17.45
CA GLN A 10 -0.77 7.60 -17.32
C GLN A 10 0.61 8.24 -17.46
N LEU A 11 1.65 7.67 -16.83
CA LEU A 11 3.02 8.17 -16.96
C LEU A 11 3.52 8.07 -18.40
N ARG A 12 3.22 6.96 -19.09
CA ARG A 12 3.59 6.79 -20.50
C ARG A 12 2.82 7.73 -21.43
N GLU A 13 1.53 7.92 -21.19
CA GLU A 13 0.67 8.87 -21.94
C GLU A 13 1.16 10.32 -21.80
N ARG A 14 1.85 10.66 -20.70
CA ARG A 14 2.48 11.98 -20.47
C ARG A 14 3.89 12.11 -21.06
N GLY A 15 4.41 11.08 -21.72
CA GLY A 15 5.78 11.06 -22.22
C GLY A 15 6.85 10.81 -21.14
N GLU A 16 6.46 10.49 -19.90
CA GLU A 16 7.36 10.26 -18.77
C GLU A 16 7.86 8.79 -18.75
N ALA A 17 8.39 8.31 -19.89
CA ALA A 17 8.77 6.91 -20.07
C ALA A 17 9.85 6.44 -19.08
N GLU A 18 10.85 7.29 -18.81
CA GLU A 18 11.86 7.00 -17.80
C GLU A 18 11.26 6.85 -16.40
N GLN A 19 10.37 7.77 -16.02
CA GLN A 19 9.70 7.73 -14.73
C GLN A 19 8.82 6.48 -14.60
N ALA A 20 8.09 6.11 -15.65
CA ALA A 20 7.34 4.87 -15.71
C ALA A 20 8.25 3.63 -15.54
N GLY A 21 9.44 3.64 -16.15
CA GLY A 21 10.46 2.59 -15.99
C GLY A 21 10.98 2.48 -14.56
N ARG A 22 11.30 3.62 -13.93
CA ARG A 22 11.76 3.70 -12.53
C ARG A 22 10.68 3.22 -11.56
N VAL A 23 9.45 3.71 -11.70
CA VAL A 23 8.29 3.26 -10.90
C VAL A 23 8.10 1.75 -11.04
N SER A 24 8.18 1.21 -12.25
CA SER A 24 8.01 -0.22 -12.50
C SER A 24 9.10 -1.08 -11.85
N THR A 25 10.33 -0.56 -11.80
CA THR A 25 11.48 -1.25 -11.21
C THR A 25 11.39 -1.27 -9.69
N GLU A 26 11.20 -0.10 -9.07
CA GLU A 26 11.09 0.00 -7.60
C GLU A 26 9.88 -0.75 -7.06
N TRP A 27 8.76 -0.69 -7.77
CA TRP A 27 7.58 -1.48 -7.42
C TRP A 27 7.87 -2.98 -7.39
N ARG A 28 8.55 -3.51 -8.43
CA ARG A 28 8.94 -4.93 -8.47
C ARG A 28 9.88 -5.27 -7.32
N ARG A 29 10.90 -4.45 -7.08
CA ARG A 29 11.89 -4.66 -6.02
C ARG A 29 11.24 -4.73 -4.64
N LEU A 30 10.37 -3.78 -4.32
CA LEU A 30 9.65 -3.72 -3.03
C LEU A 30 8.65 -4.85 -2.82
N LEU A 31 8.08 -5.41 -3.89
CA LEU A 31 7.19 -6.57 -3.80
C LEU A 31 7.93 -7.90 -3.71
N GLN A 32 9.15 -7.99 -4.24
CA GLN A 32 9.97 -9.20 -4.20
C GLN A 32 10.46 -9.53 -2.79
N VAL A 33 10.78 -8.51 -1.98
CA VAL A 33 11.25 -8.68 -0.60
C VAL A 33 10.15 -9.14 0.37
N LEU A 34 8.87 -9.07 -0.04
CA LEU A 34 7.76 -9.48 0.80
C LEU A 34 7.61 -11.00 0.84
N PRO A 35 7.22 -11.58 2.00
CA PRO A 35 7.12 -13.03 2.16
C PRO A 35 6.10 -13.64 1.19
N LYS A 36 6.29 -14.92 0.85
CA LYS A 36 5.35 -15.70 0.02
C LYS A 36 4.14 -16.18 0.85
N GLY A 37 3.17 -16.83 0.20
CA GLY A 37 2.01 -17.41 0.87
C GLY A 37 0.87 -16.42 1.19
N SER A 38 -0.08 -16.84 2.04
CA SER A 38 -1.31 -16.09 2.34
C SER A 38 -1.04 -14.75 3.03
N ARG A 39 -0.12 -14.74 4.02
CA ARG A 39 0.34 -13.52 4.71
C ARG A 39 1.01 -12.55 3.74
N GLY A 40 1.80 -13.08 2.81
CA GLY A 40 2.39 -12.35 1.69
C GLY A 40 1.38 -11.65 0.80
N LYS A 41 0.29 -12.32 0.43
CA LYS A 41 -0.76 -11.76 -0.42
C LYS A 41 -1.39 -10.49 0.18
N THR A 42 -1.68 -10.49 1.49
CA THR A 42 -2.21 -9.30 2.16
C THR A 42 -1.18 -8.18 2.21
N LEU A 43 0.07 -8.48 2.58
CA LEU A 43 1.14 -7.49 2.61
C LEU A 43 1.37 -6.85 1.23
N LYS A 44 1.36 -7.65 0.15
CA LYS A 44 1.47 -7.17 -1.24
C LYS A 44 0.33 -6.24 -1.63
N LYS A 45 -0.91 -6.52 -1.22
CA LYS A 45 -2.05 -5.62 -1.46
C LYS A 45 -1.88 -4.27 -0.76
N ILE A 46 -1.47 -4.29 0.51
CA ILE A 46 -1.25 -3.08 1.29
C ILE A 46 -0.08 -2.27 0.72
N ALA A 47 1.03 -2.94 0.41
CA ALA A 47 2.18 -2.38 -0.27
C ALA A 47 1.78 -1.68 -1.58
N ASN A 48 1.01 -2.35 -2.43
CA ASN A 48 0.53 -1.77 -3.69
C ASN A 48 -0.26 -0.47 -3.47
N LEU A 49 -1.14 -0.40 -2.47
CA LEU A 49 -1.89 0.83 -2.19
C LEU A 49 -0.97 1.98 -1.78
N ILE A 50 0.00 1.70 -0.92
CA ILE A 50 0.95 2.70 -0.41
C ILE A 50 1.84 3.20 -1.55
N LEU A 51 2.40 2.29 -2.35
CA LEU A 51 3.27 2.63 -3.48
C LEU A 51 2.50 3.41 -4.54
N PHE A 52 1.27 2.99 -4.85
CA PHE A 52 0.42 3.75 -5.77
C PHE A 52 0.19 5.17 -5.27
N SER A 53 -0.13 5.33 -3.98
CA SER A 53 -0.32 6.66 -3.38
C SER A 53 0.93 7.52 -3.54
N TYR A 54 2.09 6.97 -3.16
CA TYR A 54 3.38 7.68 -3.23
C TYR A 54 3.70 8.12 -4.66
N PHE A 55 3.70 7.19 -5.62
CA PHE A 55 4.04 7.50 -7.02
C PHE A 55 2.97 8.33 -7.75
N SER A 56 1.73 8.30 -7.28
CA SER A 56 0.66 9.17 -7.79
C SER A 56 0.64 10.54 -7.10
N GLN A 57 1.65 10.87 -6.28
CA GLN A 57 1.71 12.09 -5.46
C GLN A 57 0.47 12.31 -4.57
N LYS A 58 -0.23 11.23 -4.22
CA LYS A 58 -1.31 11.26 -3.23
C LYS A 58 -0.67 11.21 -1.86
N GLU A 59 -0.88 12.24 -1.07
CA GLU A 59 -0.23 12.48 0.24
C GLU A 59 -0.25 11.26 1.16
N SER A 60 -1.31 10.44 1.13
CA SER A 60 -1.46 9.28 2.01
C SER A 60 -2.65 8.40 1.68
N VAL A 61 -2.61 7.16 2.19
CA VAL A 61 -3.69 6.18 2.09
C VAL A 61 -4.51 6.15 3.38
N ASN A 62 -5.84 6.22 3.26
CA ASN A 62 -6.76 6.09 4.38
C ASN A 62 -6.72 4.67 4.98
N ASN A 63 -6.62 4.56 6.31
CA ASN A 63 -6.58 3.29 7.04
C ASN A 63 -7.80 2.38 6.77
N PHE A 64 -8.97 2.94 6.41
CA PHE A 64 -10.13 2.17 5.95
C PHE A 64 -9.83 1.35 4.68
N HIS A 65 -9.16 1.94 3.68
CA HIS A 65 -8.79 1.24 2.44
C HIS A 65 -7.74 0.16 2.71
N ILE A 66 -6.85 0.39 3.67
CA ILE A 66 -5.88 -0.62 4.09
C ILE A 66 -6.59 -1.74 4.86
N ALA A 67 -7.54 -1.42 5.73
CA ALA A 67 -8.33 -2.39 6.47
C ALA A 67 -9.14 -3.29 5.52
N GLN A 68 -9.63 -2.77 4.40
CA GLN A 68 -10.28 -3.57 3.35
C GLN A 68 -9.38 -4.69 2.80
N CYS A 69 -8.06 -4.55 2.86
CA CYS A 69 -7.10 -5.57 2.42
C CYS A 69 -6.89 -6.71 3.44
N LEU A 70 -7.30 -6.54 4.70
CA LEU A 70 -6.99 -7.45 5.80
C LEU A 70 -7.82 -8.74 5.82
N LYS A 71 -8.97 -8.79 5.12
CA LYS A 71 -9.78 -10.02 5.03
C LYS A 71 -10.21 -10.34 3.61
N LYS A 72 -10.48 -11.64 3.40
CA LYS A 72 -11.11 -12.19 2.19
C LYS A 72 -12.64 -12.34 2.31
N ARG A 73 -13.20 -12.37 3.51
CA ARG A 73 -14.66 -12.44 3.77
C ARG A 73 -15.00 -11.59 5.00
N TRP A 74 -15.52 -10.40 4.75
CA TRP A 74 -16.29 -9.69 5.76
C TRP A 74 -17.66 -10.36 5.84
N ASN A 75 -18.31 -10.40 7.01
CA ASN A 75 -19.59 -11.06 7.26
C ASN A 75 -20.78 -10.29 6.62
N THR A 76 -20.58 -9.79 5.41
CA THR A 76 -21.57 -9.07 4.62
C THR A 76 -21.92 -9.91 3.39
N GLN A 77 -23.13 -9.73 2.88
CA GLN A 77 -23.60 -10.39 1.66
C GLN A 77 -22.67 -10.12 0.45
N SER A 78 -21.95 -9.00 0.46
CA SER A 78 -20.94 -8.63 -0.54
C SER A 78 -19.50 -9.04 -0.20
N GLY A 79 -19.25 -9.60 0.99
CA GLY A 79 -17.92 -9.94 1.48
C GLY A 79 -16.99 -8.75 1.70
N LYS A 80 -17.46 -7.49 1.59
CA LYS A 80 -16.70 -6.23 1.68
C LYS A 80 -16.84 -5.56 3.06
N LEU A 81 -15.77 -4.90 3.51
CA LEU A 81 -15.79 -4.08 4.72
C LEU A 81 -16.53 -2.78 4.42
N THR A 82 -17.62 -2.55 5.14
CA THR A 82 -18.36 -1.29 5.08
C THR A 82 -17.80 -0.30 6.11
N ARG A 83 -18.05 1.00 5.91
CA ARG A 83 -17.66 2.03 6.88
C ARG A 83 -18.30 1.81 8.26
N ARG A 84 -19.54 1.31 8.30
CA ARG A 84 -20.26 1.01 9.55
C ARG A 84 -19.52 -0.06 10.36
N ILE A 85 -19.12 -1.16 9.73
CA ILE A 85 -18.35 -2.23 10.39
C ILE A 85 -16.95 -1.75 10.78
N TYR A 86 -16.31 -0.94 9.93
CA TYR A 86 -15.01 -0.37 10.28
C TYR A 86 -15.09 0.54 11.51
N LYS A 87 -16.11 1.40 11.60
CA LYS A 87 -16.33 2.25 12.79
C LYS A 87 -16.57 1.43 14.05
N SER A 88 -17.40 0.39 13.98
CA SER A 88 -17.71 -0.45 15.16
C SER A 88 -16.52 -1.29 15.63
N ARG A 89 -15.57 -1.61 14.75
CA ARG A 89 -14.36 -2.39 15.06
C ARG A 89 -13.07 -1.59 14.86
N LYS A 90 -13.13 -0.26 14.96
CA LYS A 90 -12.04 0.63 14.55
C LYS A 90 -10.73 0.28 15.25
N THR A 91 -10.74 0.18 16.57
CA THR A 91 -9.55 -0.10 17.38
C THR A 91 -8.88 -1.42 16.98
N GLU A 92 -9.66 -2.49 16.84
CA GLU A 92 -9.14 -3.81 16.44
C GLU A 92 -8.55 -3.79 15.03
N LEU A 93 -9.25 -3.14 14.09
CA LEU A 93 -8.81 -3.08 12.69
C LEU A 93 -7.58 -2.19 12.53
N ASP A 94 -7.53 -1.05 13.22
CA ASP A 94 -6.37 -0.15 13.20
C ASP A 94 -5.13 -0.83 13.80
N GLU A 95 -5.27 -1.60 14.89
CA GLU A 95 -4.15 -2.38 15.44
C GLU A 95 -3.69 -3.47 14.46
N LYS A 96 -4.62 -4.13 13.74
CA LYS A 96 -4.24 -5.09 12.69
C LYS A 96 -3.53 -4.40 11.52
N VAL A 97 -4.00 -3.23 11.10
CA VAL A 97 -3.36 -2.41 10.07
C VAL A 97 -1.94 -2.04 10.52
N LYS A 98 -1.79 -1.46 11.71
CA LYS A 98 -0.52 -1.08 12.32
C LYS A 98 0.47 -2.24 12.38
N ASN A 99 0.02 -3.44 12.77
CA ASN A 99 0.89 -4.62 12.79
C ASN A 99 1.35 -5.07 11.39
N ARG A 100 0.52 -4.88 10.35
CA ARG A 100 0.95 -5.10 8.96
C ARG A 100 1.94 -4.04 8.50
N PHE A 101 1.75 -2.77 8.88
CA PHE A 101 2.72 -1.71 8.60
C PHE A 101 4.06 -1.94 9.27
N ARG A 102 4.08 -2.31 10.55
CA ARG A 102 5.31 -2.71 11.25
C ARG A 102 6.04 -3.82 10.52
N THR A 103 5.30 -4.79 9.98
CA THR A 103 5.87 -5.86 9.16
C THR A 103 6.43 -5.33 7.84
N LEU A 104 5.68 -4.50 7.10
CA LEU A 104 6.15 -3.88 5.84
C LEU A 104 7.40 -3.03 6.06
N LYS A 105 7.40 -2.18 7.09
CA LYS A 105 8.54 -1.33 7.46
C LYS A 105 9.80 -2.15 7.70
N LYS A 106 9.71 -3.33 8.33
CA LYS A 106 10.88 -4.22 8.52
C LYS A 106 11.50 -4.66 7.18
N TYR A 107 10.67 -5.03 6.20
CA TYR A 107 11.17 -5.45 4.89
C TYR A 107 11.73 -4.27 4.08
N TRP A 108 11.04 -3.12 4.11
CA TRP A 108 11.38 -1.97 3.29
C TRP A 108 12.52 -1.10 3.85
N LYS A 109 12.77 -1.14 5.16
CA LYS A 109 13.89 -0.42 5.79
C LYS A 109 15.24 -0.83 5.21
N SER A 110 15.41 -2.11 4.88
CA SER A 110 16.62 -2.62 4.22
C SER A 110 16.88 -2.02 2.83
N MET A 111 15.83 -1.46 2.21
CA MET A 111 15.89 -0.80 0.92
C MET A 111 15.94 0.72 1.04
N GLY A 112 16.08 1.29 2.25
CA GLY A 112 16.11 2.74 2.46
C GLY A 112 14.75 3.43 2.47
N TYR A 113 13.65 2.68 2.44
CA TYR A 113 12.30 3.22 2.52
C TYR A 113 11.83 3.31 3.97
N ASP A 114 11.26 4.45 4.35
CA ASP A 114 10.54 4.61 5.62
C ASP A 114 9.07 4.91 5.41
N ILE A 115 8.24 4.29 6.24
CA ILE A 115 6.79 4.38 6.21
C ILE A 115 6.32 4.94 7.54
N GLU A 116 5.53 6.01 7.48
CA GLU A 116 4.84 6.56 8.62
C GLU A 116 3.39 6.06 8.65
N PHE A 117 2.95 5.67 9.84
CA PHE A 117 1.59 5.24 10.12
C PHE A 117 1.04 6.07 11.27
N ASN A 118 -0.10 6.72 11.05
CA ASN A 118 -0.89 7.32 12.12
C ASN A 118 -2.30 6.71 12.17
N LYS A 119 -3.14 7.12 13.13
CA LYS A 119 -4.47 6.53 13.38
C LYS A 119 -5.47 6.71 12.22
N GLU A 120 -5.14 7.51 11.21
CA GLU A 120 -6.05 7.86 10.12
C GLU A 120 -5.48 7.57 8.72
N ARG A 121 -4.18 7.78 8.55
CA ARG A 121 -3.51 7.79 7.26
C ARG A 121 -2.13 7.14 7.35
N SER A 122 -1.70 6.58 6.23
CA SER A 122 -0.39 5.93 6.08
C SER A 122 0.32 6.43 4.82
N LYS A 123 1.64 6.69 4.91
CA LYS A 123 2.43 7.22 3.78
C LYS A 123 3.90 6.78 3.84
N ILE A 124 4.56 6.77 2.68
CA ILE A 124 6.02 6.72 2.60
C ILE A 124 6.55 8.12 2.91
N VAL A 125 7.50 8.23 3.84
CA VAL A 125 8.07 9.52 4.27
C VAL A 125 9.51 9.71 3.80
N ASN A 126 10.25 8.61 3.67
CA ASN A 126 11.58 8.61 3.08
C ASN A 126 11.65 7.51 2.03
N ALA A 127 12.25 7.84 0.90
CA ALA A 127 12.57 6.90 -0.16
C ALA A 127 14.03 7.13 -0.57
N PRO A 128 14.80 6.07 -0.84
CA PRO A 128 16.18 6.18 -1.34
C PRO A 128 16.23 6.89 -2.71
N PHE A 129 15.10 6.91 -3.42
CA PHE A 129 14.91 7.61 -4.68
C PHE A 129 13.67 8.49 -4.54
N GLY A 130 13.89 9.80 -4.48
CA GLY A 130 12.82 10.78 -4.34
C GLY A 130 13.08 11.90 -3.33
N GLN A 131 14.33 12.36 -3.16
CA GLN A 131 14.50 13.78 -2.86
C GLN A 131 14.12 14.55 -4.13
N LYS A 132 13.28 15.58 -3.93
CA LYS A 132 13.05 16.64 -4.91
C LYS A 132 14.38 17.21 -5.41
#